data_AF-A0A6L7UYF4-F1
#
_entry.id   AF-A0A6L7UYF4-F1
#
_cell.length_a   1.000
_cell.length_b   1.000
_cell.length_c   1.000
_cell.angle_alpha   90.00
_cell.angle_beta   90.00
_cell.angle_gamma   90.00
#
_symmetry.space_group_name_H-M   'P 1'
#
loop_
_entity.id
_entity.type
_entity.pdbx_description
1 polymer ?
#
loop_
_entity_poly.entity_id
_entity_poly.type
_entity_poly.pdbx_seq_one_letter_code
_entity_poly.pdbx_strand_id
1 'polypeptide(L)'
;MVEAWIVGGAIGYLLGSIPTGLWIGMWRGGEDIRTSGSGRTGATNTFRALGLRWSVTVLALDAVKGAAPILIVMAVWDSPTAEVVAGLAAVVGHQLPLFAGFRGGRGAATALGGVLAVMPMGALFALATGIPILLRVRVMSLASLTGATSAAVGMSLLAVYGGAPDAYAVFAVGTWALVLLGHRDNVERIASGTERVLSMGRSEP
;
A
#
# COMPACT_ATOMS: atom_id res chain seq x y z
N MET A 1 -16.97 -16.73 -14.83
CA MET A 1 -16.99 -15.30 -14.46
C MET A 1 -17.12 -15.10 -12.96
N VAL A 2 -18.22 -15.45 -12.30
CA VAL A 2 -18.40 -15.25 -10.83
C VAL A 2 -17.27 -15.88 -9.99
N GLU A 3 -16.84 -17.09 -10.34
CA GLU A 3 -15.74 -17.78 -9.66
C GLU A 3 -14.43 -16.97 -9.67
N ALA A 4 -14.10 -16.29 -10.77
CA ALA A 4 -12.89 -15.47 -10.87
C ALA A 4 -12.89 -14.32 -9.85
N TRP A 5 -14.06 -13.76 -9.55
CA TRP A 5 -14.21 -12.63 -8.65
C TRP A 5 -14.10 -13.09 -7.19
N ILE A 6 -14.78 -14.19 -6.86
CA ILE A 6 -14.76 -14.78 -5.53
C ILE A 6 -13.37 -15.31 -5.21
N VAL A 7 -12.80 -16.10 -6.11
CA VAL A 7 -11.47 -16.71 -5.93
C VAL A 7 -10.39 -15.64 -5.98
N GLY A 8 -10.43 -14.73 -6.94
CA GLY A 8 -9.48 -13.62 -7.04
C GLY A 8 -9.52 -12.70 -5.82
N GLY A 9 -10.72 -12.35 -5.34
CA GLY A 9 -10.91 -11.57 -4.11
C GLY A 9 -10.39 -12.31 -2.87
N ALA A 10 -10.67 -13.61 -2.75
CA ALA A 10 -10.16 -14.42 -1.64
C ALA A 10 -8.63 -14.51 -1.65
N ILE A 11 -8.02 -14.79 -2.81
CA ILE A 11 -6.55 -14.80 -2.97
C ILE A 11 -5.97 -13.43 -2.60
N GLY A 12 -6.57 -12.35 -3.10
CA GLY A 12 -6.21 -10.98 -2.77
C GLY A 12 -6.20 -10.73 -1.27
N TYR A 13 -7.33 -10.98 -0.61
CA TYR A 13 -7.47 -10.75 0.83
C TYR A 13 -6.49 -11.57 1.66
N LEU A 14 -6.31 -12.87 1.34
CA LEU A 14 -5.42 -13.76 2.08
C LEU A 14 -3.95 -13.37 1.91
N LEU A 15 -3.49 -13.09 0.69
CA LEU A 15 -2.12 -12.64 0.46
C LEU A 15 -1.86 -11.26 1.07
N GLY A 16 -2.82 -10.33 0.93
CA GLY A 16 -2.76 -9.01 1.56
C GLY A 16 -2.68 -9.10 3.10
N SER A 17 -3.35 -10.08 3.68
CA SER A 17 -3.40 -10.32 5.13
C SER A 17 -2.09 -10.81 5.74
N ILE A 18 -1.07 -11.14 4.93
CA ILE A 18 0.25 -11.52 5.42
C ILE A 18 0.90 -10.32 6.14
N PRO A 19 1.14 -10.39 7.46
CA PRO A 19 1.53 -9.25 8.27
C PRO A 19 3.06 -9.14 8.33
N THR A 20 3.67 -8.92 7.16
CA THR A 20 5.13 -8.86 6.92
C THR A 20 5.90 -8.09 7.99
N GLY A 21 5.50 -6.85 8.29
CA GLY A 21 6.19 -6.02 9.28
C GLY A 21 6.03 -6.52 10.72
N LEU A 22 4.89 -7.15 11.06
CA LEU A 22 4.71 -7.77 12.37
C LEU A 22 5.63 -8.99 12.52
N TRP A 23 5.65 -9.87 11.54
CA TRP A 23 6.51 -11.06 11.57
C TRP A 23 7.99 -10.70 11.61
N ILE A 24 8.44 -9.74 10.79
CA ILE A 24 9.82 -9.24 10.82
C ILE A 24 10.12 -8.57 12.17
N GLY A 25 9.18 -7.80 12.71
CA GLY A 25 9.21 -7.21 14.05
C GLY A 25 9.54 -8.23 15.14
N MET A 26 8.67 -9.24 15.25
CA MET A 26 8.77 -10.31 16.23
C MET A 26 10.06 -11.13 16.06
N TRP A 27 10.47 -11.40 14.82
CA TRP A 27 11.66 -12.20 14.55
C TRP A 27 12.98 -11.48 14.89
N ARG A 28 13.06 -10.16 14.69
CA ARG A 28 14.32 -9.41 14.83
C ARG A 28 14.44 -8.59 16.09
N GLY A 29 13.35 -7.99 16.57
CA GLY A 29 13.34 -7.16 17.76
C GLY A 29 12.78 -7.86 19.00
N GLY A 30 12.16 -9.04 18.85
CA GLY A 30 11.44 -9.71 19.95
C GLY A 30 10.17 -9.00 20.41
N GLU A 31 9.83 -7.86 19.81
CA GLU A 31 8.72 -7.01 20.21
C GLU A 31 7.69 -6.84 19.08
N ASP A 32 6.42 -6.72 19.47
CA ASP A 32 5.35 -6.36 18.56
C ASP A 32 5.51 -4.90 18.14
N ILE A 33 5.88 -4.65 16.88
CA ILE A 33 6.09 -3.27 16.38
C ILE A 33 4.85 -2.37 16.52
N ARG A 34 3.65 -2.92 16.74
CA ARG A 34 2.43 -2.14 16.99
C ARG A 34 2.41 -1.46 18.36
N THR A 35 3.32 -1.81 19.27
CA THR A 35 3.45 -1.14 20.58
C THR A 35 4.26 0.15 20.51
N SER A 36 4.93 0.42 19.38
CA SER A 36 5.78 1.59 19.19
C SER A 36 5.36 2.46 17.99
N GLY A 37 5.88 3.68 17.96
CA GLY A 37 5.71 4.60 16.84
C GLY A 37 4.25 4.92 16.50
N SER A 38 3.78 4.53 15.32
CA SER A 38 2.38 4.77 14.89
C SER A 38 1.42 3.66 15.26
N GLY A 39 1.90 2.57 15.86
CA GLY A 39 1.11 1.39 16.16
C GLY A 39 0.62 0.62 14.93
N ARG A 40 1.25 0.84 13.77
CA ARG A 40 0.93 0.20 12.49
C ARG A 40 2.03 -0.77 12.08
N THR A 41 1.70 -1.77 11.28
CA THR A 41 2.66 -2.81 10.85
C THR A 41 3.45 -2.45 9.59
N GLY A 42 3.21 -1.28 8.98
CA GLY A 42 3.83 -0.90 7.71
C GLY A 42 5.28 -0.44 7.82
N ALA A 43 5.94 -0.33 6.66
CA ALA A 43 7.36 -0.01 6.52
C ALA A 43 7.83 1.21 7.33
N THR A 44 7.06 2.29 7.41
CA THR A 44 7.43 3.49 8.19
C THR A 44 7.59 3.22 9.67
N ASN A 45 6.79 2.33 10.24
CA ASN A 45 6.90 1.96 11.64
C ASN A 45 8.05 0.97 11.83
N THR A 46 8.24 0.05 10.88
CA THR A 46 9.44 -0.80 10.81
C THR A 46 10.72 0.02 10.74
N PHE A 47 10.76 1.12 10.00
CA PHE A 47 11.90 2.03 9.94
C PHE A 47 12.24 2.58 11.32
N ARG A 48 11.23 3.02 12.08
CA ARG A 48 11.41 3.55 13.43
C ARG A 48 11.84 2.49 14.43
N ALA A 49 11.34 1.27 14.30
CA ALA A 49 11.61 0.19 15.24
C ALA A 49 12.90 -0.59 14.94
N LEU A 50 13.19 -0.85 13.67
CA LEU A 50 14.23 -1.78 13.22
C LEU A 50 15.22 -1.18 12.21
N GLY A 51 15.02 0.08 11.79
CA GLY A 51 15.91 0.77 10.85
C GLY A 51 15.65 0.48 9.36
N LEU A 52 16.48 1.09 8.51
CA LEU A 52 16.26 1.19 7.06
C LEU A 52 16.20 -0.16 6.36
N ARG A 53 17.13 -1.06 6.66
CA ARG A 53 17.22 -2.38 6.01
C ARG A 53 15.88 -3.13 6.08
N TRP A 54 15.31 -3.22 7.28
CA TRP A 54 14.05 -3.92 7.51
C TRP A 54 12.83 -3.15 6.99
N SER A 55 12.86 -1.82 7.05
CA SER A 55 11.84 -0.98 6.41
C SER A 55 11.74 -1.26 4.90
N VAL A 56 12.87 -1.32 4.20
CA VAL A 56 12.90 -1.58 2.76
C VAL A 56 12.41 -2.99 2.45
N THR A 57 12.79 -3.98 3.25
CA THR A 57 12.27 -5.35 3.12
C THR A 57 10.75 -5.40 3.28
N VAL A 58 10.20 -4.77 4.33
CA VAL A 58 8.74 -4.71 4.55
C VAL A 58 8.05 -4.00 3.40
N LEU A 59 8.60 -2.87 2.94
CA LEU A 59 8.06 -2.12 1.80
C LEU A 59 7.97 -3.00 0.54
N ALA A 60 9.04 -3.72 0.22
CA ALA A 60 9.09 -4.60 -0.94
C ALA A 60 8.09 -5.75 -0.82
N LEU A 61 8.03 -6.44 0.31
CA LEU A 61 7.09 -7.54 0.54
C LEU A 61 5.63 -7.06 0.54
N ASP A 62 5.36 -5.88 1.09
CA ASP A 62 4.03 -5.28 1.07
C ASP A 62 3.61 -4.84 -0.34
N ALA A 63 4.54 -4.44 -1.21
CA ALA A 63 4.26 -4.20 -2.61
C ALA A 63 3.99 -5.51 -3.36
N VAL A 64 4.83 -6.53 -3.13
CA VAL A 64 4.66 -7.86 -3.74
C VAL A 64 3.30 -8.46 -3.42
N LYS A 65 2.84 -8.40 -2.16
CA LYS A 65 1.52 -8.94 -1.82
C LYS A 65 0.35 -8.16 -2.42
N GLY A 66 0.58 -6.93 -2.88
CA GLY A 66 -0.39 -6.15 -3.66
C GLY A 66 -0.38 -6.51 -5.14
N ALA A 67 0.80 -6.77 -5.70
CA ALA A 67 0.98 -7.14 -7.11
C ALA A 67 0.62 -8.61 -7.40
N ALA A 68 1.08 -9.54 -6.57
CA ALA A 68 0.95 -10.98 -6.76
C ALA A 68 -0.48 -11.46 -7.02
N PRO A 69 -1.52 -11.10 -6.23
CA PRO A 69 -2.88 -11.57 -6.50
C PRO A 69 -3.41 -11.08 -7.84
N ILE A 70 -3.05 -9.87 -8.26
CA ILE A 70 -3.43 -9.32 -9.56
C ILE A 70 -2.78 -10.12 -10.68
N LEU A 71 -1.47 -10.35 -10.60
CA LEU A 71 -0.72 -11.11 -11.61
C LEU A 71 -1.20 -12.56 -11.72
N ILE A 72 -1.56 -13.19 -10.60
CA ILE A 72 -2.16 -14.52 -10.59
C ILE A 72 -3.50 -14.49 -11.33
N VAL A 73 -4.35 -13.50 -11.03
CA VAL A 73 -5.67 -13.41 -11.67
C VAL A 73 -5.57 -13.11 -13.16
N MET A 74 -4.66 -12.21 -13.54
CA MET A 74 -4.35 -11.89 -14.93
C MET A 74 -3.88 -13.13 -15.70
N ALA A 75 -2.99 -13.95 -15.11
CA ALA A 75 -2.48 -15.15 -15.76
C ALA A 75 -3.52 -16.29 -15.91
N VAL A 76 -4.49 -16.37 -15.00
CA VAL A 76 -5.46 -17.49 -14.96
C VAL A 76 -6.77 -17.15 -15.65
N TRP A 77 -7.27 -15.92 -15.48
CA TRP A 77 -8.58 -15.50 -15.97
C TRP A 77 -8.55 -14.37 -16.99
N ASP A 78 -7.46 -13.61 -17.09
CA ASP A 78 -7.31 -12.47 -18.01
C ASP A 78 -8.54 -11.53 -17.98
N SER A 79 -8.90 -11.11 -16.77
CA SER A 79 -10.13 -10.36 -16.51
C SER A 79 -9.82 -9.10 -15.70
N PRO A 80 -9.81 -7.92 -16.35
CA PRO A 80 -9.53 -6.65 -15.67
C PRO A 80 -10.38 -6.44 -14.42
N THR A 81 -11.66 -6.82 -14.46
CA THR A 81 -12.55 -6.68 -13.31
C THR A 81 -12.16 -7.60 -12.15
N ALA A 82 -11.80 -8.86 -12.42
CA ALA A 82 -11.34 -9.78 -11.38
C ALA A 82 -9.98 -9.36 -10.79
N GLU A 83 -9.08 -8.82 -11.62
CA GLU A 83 -7.80 -8.24 -11.21
C GLU A 83 -7.99 -7.09 -10.22
N VAL A 84 -8.91 -6.17 -10.53
CA VAL A 84 -9.27 -5.06 -9.64
C VAL A 84 -9.81 -5.56 -8.31
N VAL A 85 -10.72 -6.55 -8.33
CA VAL A 85 -11.26 -7.15 -7.10
C VAL A 85 -10.15 -7.76 -6.25
N ALA A 86 -9.22 -8.50 -6.86
CA ALA A 86 -8.09 -9.12 -6.18
C ALA A 86 -7.15 -8.07 -5.57
N GLY A 87 -6.82 -7.02 -6.32
CA GLY A 87 -5.97 -5.93 -5.84
C GLY A 87 -6.59 -5.13 -4.69
N LEU A 88 -7.88 -4.76 -4.80
CA LEU A 88 -8.59 -4.05 -3.73
C LEU A 88 -8.68 -4.91 -2.47
N ALA A 89 -9.01 -6.20 -2.63
CA ALA A 89 -9.04 -7.15 -1.54
C ALA A 89 -7.66 -7.29 -0.86
N ALA A 90 -6.56 -7.24 -1.62
CA ALA A 90 -5.21 -7.24 -1.05
C ALA A 90 -4.90 -6.00 -0.20
N VAL A 91 -5.33 -4.81 -0.63
CA VAL A 91 -5.18 -3.59 0.17
C VAL A 91 -6.02 -3.67 1.44
N VAL A 92 -7.26 -4.16 1.35
CA VAL A 92 -8.12 -4.39 2.52
C VAL A 92 -7.49 -5.42 3.46
N GLY A 93 -6.96 -6.53 2.94
CA GLY A 93 -6.23 -7.54 3.72
C GLY A 93 -5.01 -6.95 4.41
N HIS A 94 -4.27 -6.05 3.78
CA HIS A 94 -3.14 -5.37 4.44
C HIS A 94 -3.59 -4.47 5.60
N GLN A 95 -4.74 -3.80 5.48
CA GLN A 95 -5.25 -2.88 6.49
C GLN A 95 -5.95 -3.61 7.64
N LEU A 96 -6.70 -4.67 7.31
CA LEU A 96 -7.47 -5.54 8.20
C LEU A 96 -7.00 -7.00 8.06
N PRO A 97 -5.73 -7.30 8.41
CA PRO A 97 -5.11 -8.60 8.19
C PRO A 97 -5.70 -9.65 9.11
N LEU A 98 -6.23 -10.72 8.51
CA LEU A 98 -6.73 -11.89 9.22
C LEU A 98 -5.68 -12.46 10.20
N PHE A 99 -4.44 -12.58 9.73
CA PHE A 99 -3.33 -13.21 10.48
C PHE A 99 -2.68 -12.30 11.53
N ALA A 100 -3.21 -11.09 11.75
CA ALA A 100 -2.72 -10.16 12.77
C ALA A 100 -3.85 -9.50 13.57
N GLY A 101 -4.98 -10.20 13.71
CA GLY A 101 -6.12 -9.75 14.52
C GLY A 101 -6.76 -8.47 13.98
N PHE A 102 -6.79 -8.32 12.65
CA PHE A 102 -7.40 -7.18 11.93
C PHE A 102 -6.77 -5.82 12.27
N ARG A 103 -5.52 -5.80 12.73
CA ARG A 103 -4.75 -4.59 13.04
C ARG A 103 -3.52 -4.51 12.15
N GLY A 104 -3.70 -3.93 10.98
CA GLY A 104 -2.67 -3.87 9.92
C GLY A 104 -2.07 -2.50 9.67
N GLY A 105 -1.50 -2.35 8.48
CA GLY A 105 -0.84 -1.14 8.05
C GLY A 105 -1.81 -0.15 7.38
N ARG A 106 -1.24 0.76 6.59
CA ARG A 106 -1.98 1.86 5.93
C ARG A 106 -2.36 1.56 4.48
N GLY A 107 -1.77 0.52 3.88
CA GLY A 107 -2.09 0.08 2.52
C GLY A 107 -1.33 0.78 1.40
N ALA A 108 -0.53 1.83 1.66
CA ALA A 108 0.15 2.57 0.59
C ALA A 108 1.10 1.72 -0.27
N ALA A 109 1.95 0.90 0.36
CA ALA A 109 2.88 0.04 -0.37
C ALA A 109 2.16 -1.07 -1.16
N THR A 110 1.14 -1.68 -0.55
CA THR A 110 0.29 -2.69 -1.19
C THR A 110 -0.52 -2.11 -2.36
N ALA A 111 -1.04 -0.90 -2.21
CA ALA A 111 -1.69 -0.17 -3.31
C ALA A 111 -0.69 0.13 -4.43
N LEU A 112 0.50 0.63 -4.11
CA LEU A 112 1.54 0.91 -5.11
C LEU A 112 1.95 -0.36 -5.88
N GLY A 113 2.11 -1.49 -5.20
CA GLY A 113 2.39 -2.78 -5.83
C GLY A 113 1.27 -3.23 -6.77
N GLY A 114 0.01 -3.09 -6.34
CA GLY A 114 -1.13 -3.36 -7.20
C GLY A 114 -1.20 -2.43 -8.41
N VAL A 115 -1.00 -1.11 -8.21
CA VAL A 115 -0.95 -0.13 -9.29
C VAL A 115 0.16 -0.45 -10.28
N LEU A 116 1.34 -0.86 -9.81
CA LEU A 116 2.45 -1.27 -10.67
C LEU A 116 2.11 -2.51 -11.52
N ALA A 117 1.39 -3.48 -10.95
CA ALA A 117 0.99 -4.69 -11.68
C ALA A 117 -0.05 -4.39 -12.77
N VAL A 118 -1.03 -3.54 -12.46
CA VAL A 118 -2.14 -3.22 -13.35
C VAL A 118 -1.73 -2.21 -14.43
N MET A 119 -1.02 -1.15 -14.02
CA MET A 119 -0.57 -0.11 -14.93
C MET A 119 0.69 0.60 -14.40
N PRO A 120 1.89 0.21 -14.87
CA PRO A 120 3.16 0.79 -14.41
C PRO A 120 3.23 2.32 -14.49
N MET A 121 2.55 2.95 -15.46
CA MET A 121 2.47 4.40 -15.58
C MET A 121 1.79 5.06 -14.36
N GLY A 122 0.79 4.41 -13.76
CA GLY A 122 0.18 4.86 -12.52
C GLY A 122 1.17 4.89 -11.35
N ALA A 123 2.05 3.88 -11.26
CA ALA A 123 3.10 3.84 -10.24
C ALA A 123 4.14 4.95 -10.48
N LEU A 124 4.47 5.24 -11.74
CA LEU A 124 5.33 6.38 -12.08
C LEU A 124 4.72 7.70 -11.60
N PHE A 125 3.43 7.95 -11.83
CA PHE A 125 2.75 9.15 -11.30
C PHE A 125 2.86 9.22 -9.77
N ALA A 126 2.55 8.11 -9.07
CA ALA A 126 2.65 8.07 -7.61
C ALA A 126 4.06 8.39 -7.11
N LEU A 127 5.08 7.80 -7.71
CA LEU A 127 6.48 7.99 -7.32
C LEU A 127 7.00 9.38 -7.69
N ALA A 128 6.63 9.89 -8.88
CA ALA A 128 7.03 11.21 -9.36
C ALA A 128 6.51 12.34 -8.49
N THR A 129 5.34 12.19 -7.84
CA THR A 129 4.83 13.17 -6.88
C THR A 129 5.19 12.85 -5.43
N GLY A 130 5.20 11.57 -5.05
CA GLY A 130 5.44 11.14 -3.68
C GLY A 130 6.89 11.31 -3.24
N ILE A 131 7.86 10.92 -4.08
CA ILE A 131 9.29 10.98 -3.75
C ILE A 131 9.74 12.44 -3.49
N PRO A 132 9.44 13.44 -4.35
CA PRO A 132 9.84 14.82 -4.07
C PRO A 132 9.27 15.36 -2.75
N ILE A 133 8.01 15.05 -2.45
CA ILE A 133 7.37 15.43 -1.19
C ILE A 133 8.08 14.77 0.00
N LEU A 134 8.40 13.49 -0.11
CA LEU A 134 9.13 12.76 0.93
C LEU A 134 10.53 13.36 1.15
N LEU A 135 11.27 13.66 0.08
CA LEU A 135 12.62 14.23 0.17
C LEU A 135 12.62 15.65 0.72
N ARG A 136 11.62 16.47 0.38
CA ARG A 136 11.57 17.88 0.79
C ARG A 136 10.94 18.08 2.17
N VAL A 137 9.77 17.49 2.38
CA VAL A 137 8.94 17.70 3.59
C VAL A 137 9.21 16.64 4.65
N ARG A 138 9.72 15.46 4.27
CA ARG A 138 10.02 14.34 5.18
C ARG A 138 8.79 13.83 5.94
N VAL A 139 7.60 14.04 5.40
CA VAL A 139 6.33 13.54 5.95
C VAL A 139 5.80 12.41 5.05
N MET A 140 5.90 11.17 5.54
CA MET A 140 5.55 9.98 4.76
C MET A 140 4.07 9.88 4.39
N SER A 141 3.17 10.27 5.31
CA SER A 141 1.73 10.26 5.04
C SER A 141 1.37 11.22 3.91
N LEU A 142 1.96 12.42 3.90
CA LEU A 142 1.77 13.40 2.84
C LEU A 142 2.27 12.86 1.49
N ALA A 143 3.48 12.30 1.45
CA ALA A 143 4.02 11.66 0.24
C ALA A 143 3.14 10.52 -0.28
N SER A 144 2.60 9.69 0.62
CA SER A 144 1.71 8.58 0.25
C SER A 144 0.38 9.07 -0.30
N LEU A 145 -0.22 10.09 0.32
CA LEU A 145 -1.50 10.66 -0.10
C LEU A 145 -1.39 11.42 -1.42
N THR A 146 -0.33 12.21 -1.61
CA THR A 146 -0.10 12.90 -2.89
C THR A 146 0.19 11.89 -4.01
N GLY A 147 1.03 10.87 -3.75
CA GLY A 147 1.29 9.78 -4.69
C GLY A 147 0.02 9.02 -5.08
N ALA A 148 -0.77 8.58 -4.10
CA ALA A 148 -2.03 7.88 -4.36
C ALA A 148 -3.02 8.75 -5.15
N THR A 149 -3.10 10.04 -4.86
CA THR A 149 -3.97 10.98 -5.58
C THR A 149 -3.50 11.17 -7.02
N SER A 150 -2.18 11.33 -7.24
CA SER A 150 -1.62 11.48 -8.59
C SER A 150 -1.83 10.22 -9.44
N ALA A 151 -1.63 9.03 -8.86
CA ALA A 151 -1.96 7.77 -9.52
C ALA A 151 -3.46 7.71 -9.86
N ALA A 152 -4.35 8.00 -8.90
CA ALA A 152 -5.80 7.97 -9.14
C ALA A 152 -6.22 8.86 -10.32
N VAL A 153 -5.74 10.10 -10.35
CA VAL A 153 -6.01 11.05 -11.43
C VAL A 153 -5.42 10.57 -12.75
N GLY A 154 -4.13 10.24 -12.79
CA GLY A 154 -3.45 9.85 -14.02
C GLY A 154 -4.00 8.54 -14.62
N MET A 155 -4.31 7.56 -13.77
CA MET A 155 -4.91 6.31 -14.22
C MET A 155 -6.33 6.50 -14.75
N SER A 156 -7.13 7.33 -14.08
CA SER A 156 -8.50 7.61 -14.52
C SER A 156 -8.52 8.37 -15.84
N LEU A 157 -7.62 9.34 -16.04
CA LEU A 157 -7.48 10.04 -17.31
C LEU A 157 -7.10 9.09 -18.44
N LEU A 158 -6.10 8.22 -18.22
CA LEU A 158 -5.70 7.23 -19.22
C LEU A 158 -6.85 6.29 -19.60
N ALA A 159 -7.66 5.83 -18.64
CA ALA A 159 -8.84 5.02 -18.92
C ALA A 159 -9.86 5.78 -19.78
N VAL A 160 -10.20 7.02 -19.41
CA VAL A 160 -11.17 7.86 -20.15
C VAL A 160 -10.75 8.11 -21.59
N TYR A 161 -9.45 8.23 -21.87
CA TYR A 161 -8.91 8.41 -23.22
C TYR A 161 -8.60 7.09 -23.95
N GLY A 162 -9.03 5.95 -23.42
CA GLY A 162 -8.87 4.62 -24.05
C GLY A 162 -7.46 4.02 -23.94
N GLY A 163 -6.60 4.57 -23.09
CA GLY A 163 -5.26 4.07 -22.81
C GLY A 163 -5.21 2.92 -21.81
N ALA A 164 -6.32 2.58 -21.16
CA ALA A 164 -6.45 1.46 -20.23
C ALA A 164 -7.92 1.00 -20.10
N PRO A 165 -8.19 -0.24 -19.66
CA PRO A 165 -9.54 -0.69 -19.31
C PRO A 165 -10.19 0.20 -18.23
N ASP A 166 -11.49 0.48 -18.36
CA ASP A 166 -12.27 1.27 -17.39
C ASP A 166 -12.20 0.74 -15.96
N ALA A 167 -12.08 -0.59 -15.82
CA ALA A 167 -11.88 -1.24 -14.53
C ALA A 167 -10.68 -0.65 -13.78
N TYR A 168 -9.60 -0.29 -14.46
CA TYR A 168 -8.39 0.23 -13.82
C TYR A 168 -8.61 1.63 -13.24
N ALA A 169 -9.56 2.43 -13.76
CA ALA A 169 -9.98 3.66 -13.09
C ALA A 169 -10.69 3.37 -11.77
N VAL A 170 -11.56 2.34 -11.74
CA VAL A 170 -12.21 1.87 -10.51
C VAL A 170 -11.16 1.43 -9.48
N PHE A 171 -10.13 0.70 -9.92
CA PHE A 171 -9.02 0.31 -9.07
C PHE A 171 -8.26 1.51 -8.52
N ALA A 172 -7.98 2.51 -9.35
CA ALA A 172 -7.23 3.69 -8.96
C ALA A 172 -7.98 4.52 -7.92
N VAL A 173 -9.28 4.75 -8.12
CA VAL A 173 -10.16 5.45 -7.15
C VAL A 173 -10.33 4.62 -5.88
N GLY A 174 -10.56 3.31 -6.00
CA GLY A 174 -10.75 2.42 -4.87
C GLY A 174 -9.51 2.32 -3.98
N THR A 175 -8.32 2.14 -4.57
CA THR A 175 -7.07 2.12 -3.80
C THR A 175 -6.74 3.48 -3.19
N TRP A 176 -7.02 4.59 -3.89
CA TRP A 176 -6.90 5.94 -3.31
C TRP A 176 -7.80 6.11 -2.08
N ALA A 177 -9.08 5.72 -2.18
CA ALA A 177 -10.02 5.80 -1.07
C ALA A 177 -9.56 4.94 0.12
N LEU A 178 -9.11 3.70 -0.14
CA LEU A 178 -8.56 2.83 0.91
C LEU A 178 -7.30 3.42 1.54
N VAL A 179 -6.37 3.97 0.78
CA VAL A 179 -5.16 4.61 1.31
C VAL A 179 -5.52 5.85 2.13
N LEU A 180 -6.48 6.65 1.69
CA LEU A 180 -6.97 7.83 2.40
C LEU A 180 -7.61 7.45 3.74
N LEU A 181 -8.53 6.49 3.73
CA LEU A 181 -9.16 5.92 4.94
C LEU A 181 -8.10 5.34 5.87
N GLY A 182 -7.14 4.64 5.29
CA GLY A 182 -5.95 4.14 5.95
C GLY A 182 -5.25 5.25 6.71
N HIS A 183 -5.10 6.45 6.15
CA HIS A 183 -4.38 7.59 6.71
C HIS A 183 -5.24 8.63 7.44
N ARG A 184 -6.51 8.36 7.78
CA ARG A 184 -7.42 9.36 8.37
C ARG A 184 -6.83 10.15 9.56
N ASP A 185 -6.19 9.49 10.52
CA ASP A 185 -5.57 10.15 11.68
C ASP A 185 -4.25 10.86 11.32
N ASN A 186 -3.60 10.47 10.21
CA ASN A 186 -2.50 11.27 9.67
C ASN A 186 -3.01 12.57 9.04
N VAL A 187 -4.17 12.54 8.37
CA VAL A 187 -4.79 13.76 7.81
C VAL A 187 -5.15 14.74 8.92
N GLU A 188 -5.76 14.26 10.01
CA GLU A 188 -6.03 15.07 11.21
C GLU A 188 -4.76 15.71 11.78
N ARG A 189 -3.68 14.92 11.91
CA ARG A 189 -2.39 15.44 12.37
C ARG A 189 -1.79 16.47 11.41
N ILE A 190 -1.86 16.25 10.10
CA ILE A 190 -1.41 17.23 9.10
C ILE A 190 -2.19 18.53 9.25
N ALA A 191 -3.52 18.46 9.35
CA ALA A 191 -4.38 19.63 9.51
C ALA A 191 -4.06 20.43 10.79
N SER A 192 -3.71 19.72 11.88
CA SER A 192 -3.29 20.34 13.14
C SER A 192 -1.80 20.74 13.22
N GLY A 193 -1.00 20.46 12.19
CA GLY A 193 0.45 20.70 12.20
C GLY A 193 1.26 19.79 13.15
N THR A 194 0.71 18.65 13.57
CA THR A 194 1.33 17.71 14.53
C THR A 194 1.81 16.40 13.89
N GLU A 195 1.79 16.31 12.55
CA GLU A 195 2.23 15.10 11.84
C GLU A 195 3.73 14.87 11.99
N ARG A 196 4.13 13.60 12.05
CA ARG A 196 5.49 13.21 12.39
C ARG A 196 6.40 13.32 11.18
N VAL A 197 7.47 14.08 11.33
CA VAL A 197 8.58 14.13 10.37
C VAL A 197 9.45 12.88 10.54
N LEU A 198 9.93 12.33 9.42
CA LEU A 198 10.93 11.26 9.44
C LEU A 198 12.30 11.81 9.79
N SER A 199 12.82 11.36 10.94
CA SER A 199 14.21 11.54 11.34
C SER A 199 15.09 10.57 10.56
N MET A 200 15.95 11.09 9.69
CA MET A 200 17.04 10.33 9.06
C MET A 200 18.25 10.35 9.99
N GLY A 201 18.09 9.90 11.24
CA GLY A 201 19.20 9.73 12.17
C GLY A 201 20.03 8.51 11.78
N ARG A 202 21.36 8.65 11.73
CA ARG A 202 22.27 7.50 11.56
C ARG A 202 21.98 6.53 12.71
N SER A 203 21.63 5.29 12.41
CA SER A 203 21.88 4.20 13.34
C SER A 203 23.40 4.18 13.55
N GLU A 204 23.86 4.55 14.75
CA GLU A 204 25.24 4.28 15.14
C GLU A 204 25.53 2.77 15.00
N PRO A 205 26.77 2.41 14.62
CA PRO A 205 27.13 1.10 14.08
C PRO A 205 26.85 -0.08 15.01
#